data_AF-K2EVW8-F1
#
_entry.id   AF-K2EVW8-F1
#
_cell.length_a   1.000
_cell.length_b   1.000
_cell.length_c   1.000
_cell.angle_alpha   90.00
_cell.angle_beta   90.00
_cell.angle_gamma   90.00
#
_symmetry.space_group_name_H-M   'P 1'
#
loop_
_entity.id
_entity.type
_entity.pdbx_description
1 polymer ?
#
loop_
_entity_poly.entity_id
_entity_poly.type
_entity_poly.pdbx_seq_one_letter_code
_entity_poly.pdbx_strand_id
1 'polypeptide(L)'
;MSDLKKPTATYEQATAIDNARLGKSFKVIAYAGTGKTTTLQMISDAMPQRRGMYLAFNKAIASEAQAKFHRGVDCRTFHSLAFRSVPRGVTDKLRLPRLSPSFIAKEYRLEPMTMRRMMGGRYEKYVLMPSRLASLVANAVGYFCSTSSQYPAPRHIQAPSWLHPDDIETLQKKLYPAVERRWLESIDPNHQAGIGHDIYLKLWALSEPNIPADYVL
;
A
#
# COMPACT_ATOMS: atom_id res chain seq x y z
N MET A 1 -30.65 -14.37 -30.41
CA MET A 1 -29.75 -13.39 -29.78
C MET A 1 -30.60 -12.49 -28.92
N SER A 2 -30.67 -12.75 -27.61
CA SER A 2 -31.48 -11.96 -26.69
C SER A 2 -30.84 -10.58 -26.52
N ASP A 3 -31.56 -9.56 -26.96
CA ASP A 3 -31.25 -8.16 -26.73
C ASP A 3 -31.37 -7.90 -25.21
N LEU A 4 -30.26 -8.09 -24.49
CA LEU A 4 -30.14 -7.75 -23.08
C LEU A 4 -30.26 -6.23 -22.98
N LYS A 5 -31.49 -5.74 -22.74
CA LYS A 5 -31.74 -4.34 -22.38
C LYS A 5 -30.74 -3.93 -21.30
N LYS A 6 -29.81 -3.04 -21.64
CA LYS A 6 -28.93 -2.43 -20.64
C LYS A 6 -29.83 -1.76 -19.59
N PRO A 7 -29.56 -1.94 -18.29
CA PRO A 7 -30.38 -1.35 -17.24
C PRO A 7 -30.44 0.16 -17.42
N THR A 8 -31.63 0.74 -17.29
CA THR A 8 -31.82 2.20 -17.30
C THR A 8 -31.20 2.79 -16.05
N ALA A 9 -30.43 3.87 -16.19
CA ALA A 9 -29.79 4.55 -15.08
C ALA A 9 -30.84 5.17 -14.13
N THR A 10 -30.63 5.06 -12.82
CA THR A 10 -31.37 5.86 -11.83
C THR A 10 -30.98 7.33 -11.92
N TYR A 11 -31.71 8.22 -11.25
CA TYR A 11 -31.39 9.65 -11.20
C TYR A 11 -29.97 9.92 -10.66
N GLU A 12 -29.57 9.20 -9.61
CA GLU A 12 -28.23 9.30 -9.02
C GLU A 12 -27.14 8.80 -9.96
N GLN A 13 -27.41 7.71 -10.68
CA GLN A 13 -26.49 7.17 -11.69
C GLN A 13 -26.34 8.12 -12.88
N ALA A 14 -27.45 8.69 -13.37
CA ALA A 14 -27.44 9.70 -14.42
C ALA A 14 -26.62 10.94 -14.01
N THR A 15 -26.81 11.41 -12.78
CA THR A 15 -26.04 12.53 -12.22
C THR A 15 -24.54 12.22 -12.16
N ALA A 16 -24.15 11.00 -11.79
CA ALA A 16 -22.76 10.57 -11.80
C ALA A 16 -22.16 10.52 -13.22
N ILE A 17 -22.94 10.02 -14.19
CA ILE A 17 -22.54 9.98 -15.60
C ILE A 17 -22.32 11.40 -16.15
N ASP A 18 -23.23 12.32 -15.88
CA ASP A 18 -23.12 13.69 -16.37
C ASP A 18 -21.93 14.43 -15.75
N ASN A 19 -21.70 14.28 -14.44
CA ASN A 19 -20.50 14.83 -13.79
C ASN A 19 -19.21 14.27 -14.39
N ALA A 20 -19.16 12.97 -14.70
CA ALA A 20 -18.00 12.34 -15.33
C ALA A 20 -17.76 12.88 -16.75
N ARG A 21 -18.82 13.04 -17.56
CA ARG A 21 -18.73 13.63 -18.91
C ARG A 21 -18.16 15.05 -18.88
N LEU A 22 -18.56 15.84 -17.89
CA LEU A 22 -18.04 17.18 -17.63
C LEU A 22 -16.60 17.18 -17.09
N GLY A 23 -16.01 16.02 -16.78
CA GLY A 23 -14.64 15.92 -16.27
C GLY A 23 -14.50 16.35 -14.80
N LYS A 24 -15.60 16.37 -14.04
CA LYS A 24 -15.56 16.76 -12.62
C LYS A 24 -15.04 15.60 -11.77
N SER A 25 -14.30 15.92 -10.70
CA SER A 25 -13.98 14.97 -9.64
C SER A 25 -15.13 14.91 -8.62
N PHE A 26 -15.63 13.71 -8.33
CA PHE A 26 -16.72 13.52 -7.38
C PHE A 26 -16.61 12.16 -6.68
N LYS A 27 -17.38 11.98 -5.60
CA LYS A 27 -17.45 10.74 -4.84
C LYS A 27 -18.86 10.17 -4.88
N VAL A 28 -18.99 8.89 -5.24
CA VAL A 28 -20.25 8.15 -5.16
C VAL A 28 -20.24 7.31 -3.89
N ILE A 29 -21.16 7.62 -2.96
CA ILE A 29 -21.41 6.78 -1.78
C ILE A 29 -22.49 5.79 -2.16
N ALA A 30 -22.17 4.50 -2.05
CA ALA A 30 -23.09 3.44 -2.45
C ALA A 30 -22.96 2.27 -1.47
N TYR A 31 -24.10 1.79 -0.97
CA TYR A 31 -24.17 0.68 -0.02
C TYR A 31 -24.00 -0.67 -0.72
N ALA A 32 -23.91 -1.75 0.06
CA ALA A 32 -23.89 -3.09 -0.51
C ALA A 32 -25.14 -3.31 -1.40
N GLY A 33 -24.96 -3.89 -2.58
CA GLY A 33 -26.06 -4.13 -3.52
C GLY A 33 -26.58 -2.92 -4.31
N THR A 34 -26.15 -1.68 -4.03
CA THR A 34 -26.70 -0.48 -4.72
C THR A 34 -26.03 -0.17 -6.06
N GLY A 35 -25.54 -1.18 -6.78
CA GLY A 35 -25.07 -1.02 -8.17
C GLY A 35 -23.79 -0.18 -8.36
N LYS A 36 -22.81 -0.21 -7.45
CA LYS A 36 -21.51 0.48 -7.61
C LYS A 36 -20.83 0.16 -8.95
N THR A 37 -20.58 -1.12 -9.18
CA THR A 37 -19.92 -1.60 -10.40
C THR A 37 -20.75 -1.26 -11.64
N THR A 38 -22.08 -1.36 -11.54
CA THR A 38 -23.01 -0.97 -12.62
C THR A 38 -22.89 0.52 -12.94
N THR A 39 -22.79 1.37 -11.92
CA THR A 39 -22.65 2.83 -12.10
C THR A 39 -21.33 3.16 -12.78
N LEU A 40 -20.22 2.56 -12.35
CA LEU A 40 -18.91 2.73 -12.99
C LEU A 40 -18.89 2.21 -14.44
N GLN A 41 -19.58 1.09 -14.70
CA GLN A 41 -19.77 0.57 -16.05
C GLN A 41 -20.53 1.56 -16.94
N MET A 42 -21.66 2.11 -16.45
CA MET A 42 -22.43 3.12 -17.18
C MET A 42 -21.60 4.38 -17.46
N ILE A 43 -20.77 4.83 -16.51
CA ILE A 43 -19.82 5.94 -16.73
C ILE A 43 -18.83 5.59 -17.84
N SER A 44 -18.25 4.38 -17.83
CA SER A 44 -17.32 3.95 -18.87
C SER A 44 -17.97 3.86 -20.26
N ASP A 45 -19.21 3.37 -20.33
CA ASP A 45 -19.98 3.26 -21.57
C ASP A 45 -20.39 4.62 -22.13
N ALA A 46 -20.58 5.61 -21.26
CA ALA A 46 -21.01 6.96 -21.61
C ALA A 46 -19.87 7.85 -22.16
N MET A 47 -18.61 7.41 -22.05
CA MET A 47 -17.41 8.13 -22.50
C MET A 47 -16.48 7.25 -23.37
N PRO A 48 -16.99 6.61 -24.44
CA PRO A 48 -16.25 5.57 -25.17
C PRO A 48 -15.00 6.07 -25.90
N GLN A 49 -14.88 7.39 -26.12
CA GLN A 49 -13.74 8.03 -26.78
C GLN A 49 -12.62 8.43 -25.80
N ARG A 50 -12.86 8.34 -24.48
CA ARG A 50 -11.86 8.66 -23.45
C ARG A 50 -11.20 7.38 -22.95
N ARG A 51 -9.92 7.49 -22.59
CA ARG A 51 -9.13 6.40 -21.99
C ARG A 51 -9.33 6.40 -20.48
N GLY A 52 -9.97 5.36 -19.96
CA GLY A 52 -10.17 5.19 -18.52
C GLY A 52 -9.14 4.29 -17.87
N MET A 53 -8.92 4.48 -16.57
CA MET A 53 -8.25 3.52 -15.70
C MET A 53 -9.17 3.16 -14.55
N TYR A 54 -9.32 1.89 -14.23
CA TYR A 54 -10.00 1.44 -13.03
C TYR A 54 -9.00 0.80 -12.07
N LEU A 55 -8.95 1.30 -10.83
CA LEU A 55 -8.01 0.83 -9.81
C LEU A 55 -8.72 0.03 -8.73
N ALA A 56 -8.44 -1.27 -8.68
CA ALA A 56 -9.01 -2.21 -7.73
C ALA A 56 -8.02 -2.63 -6.63
N PHE A 57 -8.56 -3.08 -5.49
CA PHE A 57 -7.77 -3.60 -4.38
C PHE A 57 -7.23 -5.01 -4.61
N ASN A 58 -7.91 -5.82 -5.44
CA ASN A 58 -7.50 -7.19 -5.71
C ASN A 58 -7.74 -7.60 -7.16
N LYS A 59 -7.08 -8.70 -7.56
CA LYS A 59 -7.11 -9.20 -8.94
C LYS A 59 -8.51 -9.66 -9.38
N ALA A 60 -9.31 -10.24 -8.48
CA ALA A 60 -10.65 -10.70 -8.81
C ALA A 60 -11.57 -9.54 -9.23
N ILE A 61 -11.56 -8.45 -8.45
CA ILE A 61 -12.33 -7.22 -8.76
C ILE A 61 -11.82 -6.59 -10.06
N ALA A 62 -10.51 -6.51 -10.27
CA ALA A 62 -9.95 -5.97 -11.51
C ALA A 62 -10.38 -6.79 -12.74
N SER A 63 -10.31 -8.13 -12.66
CA SER A 63 -10.72 -9.02 -13.76
C SER A 63 -12.22 -8.94 -14.03
N GLU A 64 -13.04 -8.89 -12.98
CA GLU A 64 -14.49 -8.73 -13.12
C GLU A 64 -14.85 -7.41 -13.79
N ALA A 65 -14.21 -6.31 -13.38
CA ALA A 65 -14.40 -5.00 -14.00
C ALA A 65 -13.93 -4.99 -15.46
N GLN A 66 -12.78 -5.60 -15.76
CA GLN A 66 -12.26 -5.68 -17.13
C GLN A 66 -13.22 -6.36 -18.11
N ALA A 67 -13.96 -7.36 -17.64
CA ALA A 67 -14.95 -8.07 -18.44
C ALA A 67 -16.24 -7.28 -18.67
N LYS A 68 -16.54 -6.29 -17.83
CA LYS A 68 -17.79 -5.50 -17.85
C LYS A 68 -17.62 -4.13 -18.46
N PHE A 69 -16.49 -3.47 -18.21
CA PHE A 69 -16.26 -2.08 -18.61
C PHE A 69 -16.00 -1.96 -20.12
N HIS A 70 -16.21 -0.74 -20.63
CA HIS A 70 -15.91 -0.42 -22.02
C HIS A 70 -14.43 -0.72 -22.35
N ARG A 71 -14.16 -1.15 -23.60
CA ARG A 71 -12.81 -1.56 -24.07
C ARG A 71 -11.70 -0.51 -23.87
N GLY A 72 -12.08 0.76 -23.76
CA GLY A 72 -11.16 1.88 -23.52
C GLY A 72 -10.71 2.03 -22.06
N VAL A 73 -11.18 1.16 -21.15
CA VAL A 73 -10.82 1.18 -19.73
C VAL A 73 -9.86 0.05 -19.39
N ASP A 74 -8.68 0.42 -18.89
CA ASP A 74 -7.68 -0.49 -18.36
C ASP A 74 -7.97 -0.75 -16.87
N CYS A 75 -8.25 -2.00 -16.50
CA CYS A 75 -8.59 -2.37 -15.13
C CYS A 75 -7.40 -3.06 -14.45
N ARG A 76 -6.85 -2.43 -13.41
CA ARG A 76 -5.63 -2.90 -12.74
C ARG A 76 -5.75 -2.83 -11.23
N THR A 77 -4.82 -3.49 -10.54
CA THR A 77 -4.60 -3.22 -9.12
C THR A 77 -3.54 -2.14 -8.96
N PHE A 78 -3.56 -1.43 -7.83
CA PHE A 78 -2.49 -0.48 -7.49
C PHE A 78 -1.11 -1.14 -7.57
N HIS A 79 -1.00 -2.38 -7.09
CA HIS A 79 0.22 -3.17 -7.15
C HIS A 79 0.68 -3.49 -8.58
N SER A 80 -0.22 -3.87 -9.49
CA SER A 80 0.18 -4.21 -10.86
C SER A 80 0.56 -2.97 -11.66
N LEU A 81 -0.06 -1.82 -11.36
CA LEU A 81 0.34 -0.54 -11.93
C LEU A 81 1.71 -0.10 -11.42
N ALA A 82 1.92 -0.15 -10.10
CA ALA A 82 3.20 0.21 -9.48
C ALA A 82 4.34 -0.69 -9.94
N PHE A 83 4.13 -2.01 -9.99
CA PHE A 83 5.15 -2.99 -10.40
C PHE A 83 5.73 -2.72 -11.79
N ARG A 84 4.90 -2.22 -12.72
CA ARG A 84 5.33 -1.88 -14.09
C ARG A 84 6.01 -0.52 -14.20
N SER A 85 5.88 0.32 -13.17
CA SER A 85 6.26 1.74 -13.21
C SER A 85 7.52 2.04 -12.40
N VAL A 86 8.05 1.07 -11.63
CA VAL A 86 9.28 1.22 -10.87
C VAL A 86 10.49 0.55 -11.57
N PRO A 87 11.73 0.94 -11.24
CA PRO A 87 12.93 0.31 -11.82
C PRO A 87 12.96 -1.20 -11.62
N ARG A 88 13.31 -1.95 -12.69
CA ARG A 88 13.36 -3.42 -12.66
C ARG A 88 14.29 -3.98 -11.59
N GLY A 89 15.42 -3.32 -11.33
CA GLY A 89 16.34 -3.72 -10.27
C GLY A 89 15.68 -3.74 -8.87
N VAL A 90 14.65 -2.94 -8.63
CA VAL A 90 13.88 -3.01 -7.38
C VAL A 90 12.89 -4.18 -7.41
N THR A 91 12.14 -4.36 -8.49
CA THR A 91 11.11 -5.43 -8.57
C THR A 91 11.68 -6.83 -8.72
N ASP A 92 12.87 -6.99 -9.32
CA ASP A 92 13.57 -8.27 -9.41
C ASP A 92 13.94 -8.81 -8.02
N LYS A 93 14.10 -7.93 -7.02
CA LYS A 93 14.32 -8.32 -5.61
C LYS A 93 13.13 -9.07 -4.98
N LEU A 94 11.95 -9.11 -5.61
CA LEU A 94 10.87 -10.00 -5.14
C LEU A 94 11.22 -11.49 -5.23
N ARG A 95 12.21 -11.85 -6.06
CA ARG A 95 12.70 -13.23 -6.21
C ARG A 95 13.79 -13.59 -5.19
N LEU A 96 14.37 -12.61 -4.51
CA LEU A 96 15.44 -12.81 -3.55
C LEU A 96 14.88 -13.20 -2.17
N PRO A 97 15.65 -13.93 -1.35
CA PRO A 97 15.25 -14.23 0.02
C PRO A 97 15.21 -12.95 0.87
N ARG A 98 14.15 -12.79 1.69
CA ARG A 98 14.08 -11.69 2.66
C ARG A 98 15.06 -11.94 3.80
N LEU A 99 15.64 -10.88 4.34
CA LEU A 99 16.53 -10.98 5.49
C LEU A 99 15.75 -11.46 6.73
N SER A 100 16.32 -12.42 7.45
CA SER A 100 15.78 -12.83 8.75
C SER A 100 16.07 -11.76 9.81
N PRO A 101 15.24 -11.65 10.87
CA PRO A 101 15.52 -10.73 11.97
C PRO A 101 16.89 -10.96 12.61
N SER A 102 17.35 -12.22 12.73
CA SER A 102 18.68 -12.52 13.26
C SER A 102 19.81 -12.00 12.36
N PHE A 103 19.64 -12.06 11.04
CA PHE A 103 20.62 -11.51 10.11
C PHE A 103 20.65 -9.98 10.18
N ILE A 104 19.48 -9.33 10.17
CA ILE A 104 19.36 -7.87 10.34
C ILE A 104 20.03 -7.44 11.66
N ALA A 105 19.76 -8.15 12.76
CA ALA A 105 20.33 -7.84 14.06
C ALA A 105 21.87 -7.89 14.05
N LYS A 106 22.45 -8.91 13.42
CA LYS A 106 23.90 -9.06 13.28
C LYS A 106 24.50 -7.99 12.38
N GLU A 107 23.94 -7.82 11.18
CA GLU A 107 24.44 -6.90 10.15
C GLU A 107 24.39 -5.44 10.61
N TYR A 108 23.33 -5.09 11.34
CA TYR A 108 23.15 -3.74 11.86
C TYR A 108 23.77 -3.55 13.25
N ARG A 109 24.39 -4.60 13.81
CA ARG A 109 25.00 -4.61 15.14
C ARG A 109 24.03 -4.10 16.21
N LEU A 110 22.79 -4.59 16.17
CA LEU A 110 21.78 -4.23 17.17
C LEU A 110 22.18 -4.82 18.52
N GLU A 111 22.21 -3.97 19.53
CA GLU A 111 22.54 -4.36 20.91
C GLU A 111 21.27 -4.62 21.71
N PRO A 112 21.28 -5.54 22.69
CA PRO A 112 20.16 -5.74 23.59
C PRO A 112 19.80 -4.44 24.33
N MET A 113 18.51 -4.20 24.52
CA MET A 113 18.01 -3.04 25.26
C MET A 113 17.21 -3.47 26.48
N THR A 114 17.54 -2.95 27.65
CA THR A 114 16.73 -3.15 28.85
C THR A 114 15.63 -2.10 28.91
N MET A 115 14.37 -2.53 28.93
CA MET A 115 13.20 -1.66 29.01
C MET A 115 12.21 -2.18 30.06
N ARG A 116 11.15 -1.42 30.34
CA ARG A 116 10.08 -1.83 31.27
C ARG A 116 8.94 -2.47 30.49
N ARG A 117 8.57 -3.70 30.86
CA ARG A 117 7.38 -4.39 30.33
C ARG A 117 6.29 -4.52 31.39
N MET A 118 5.04 -4.40 30.98
CA MET A 118 3.86 -4.73 31.77
C MET A 118 3.73 -6.26 31.86
N MET A 119 3.75 -6.77 33.09
CA MET A 119 3.50 -8.19 33.38
C MET A 119 2.76 -8.31 34.70
N GLY A 120 1.58 -8.96 34.69
CA GLY A 120 0.80 -9.17 35.92
C GLY A 120 0.43 -7.88 36.66
N GLY A 121 0.12 -6.81 35.93
CA GLY A 121 -0.29 -5.52 36.51
C GLY A 121 0.83 -4.65 37.06
N ARG A 122 2.10 -5.05 36.90
CA ARG A 122 3.28 -4.26 37.29
C ARG A 122 4.29 -4.17 36.16
N TYR A 123 5.14 -3.15 36.23
CA TYR A 123 6.26 -3.01 35.32
C TYR A 123 7.51 -3.67 35.88
N GLU A 124 8.20 -4.45 35.04
CA GLU A 124 9.48 -5.08 35.38
C GLU A 124 10.52 -4.86 34.28
N LYS A 125 11.80 -4.96 34.66
CA LYS A 125 12.91 -4.87 33.71
C LYS A 125 12.88 -6.08 32.77
N TYR A 126 12.99 -5.81 31.49
CA TYR A 126 12.96 -6.81 30.42
C TYR A 126 14.01 -6.48 29.37
N VAL A 127 14.80 -7.49 29.01
CA VAL A 127 15.81 -7.36 27.97
C VAL A 127 15.19 -7.70 26.61
N LEU A 128 15.07 -6.70 25.75
CA LEU A 128 14.75 -6.85 24.35
C LEU A 128 15.98 -7.34 23.59
N MET A 129 15.95 -8.61 23.18
CA MET A 129 17.04 -9.23 22.43
C MET A 129 17.16 -8.62 21.02
N PRO A 130 18.37 -8.58 20.43
CA PRO A 130 18.63 -7.99 19.11
C PRO A 130 17.70 -8.47 18.00
N SER A 131 17.35 -9.76 17.98
CA SER A 131 16.42 -10.32 16.99
C SER A 131 15.01 -9.72 17.08
N ARG A 132 14.52 -9.42 18.29
CA ARG A 132 13.23 -8.74 18.48
C ARG A 132 13.30 -7.29 18.04
N LEU A 133 14.41 -6.60 18.31
CA LEU A 133 14.66 -5.24 17.83
C LEU A 133 14.68 -5.20 16.30
N ALA A 134 15.34 -6.17 15.65
CA ALA A 134 15.34 -6.31 14.20
C ALA A 134 13.94 -6.59 13.63
N SER A 135 13.11 -7.39 14.31
CA SER A 135 11.71 -7.57 13.92
C SER A 135 10.93 -6.25 13.98
N LEU A 136 11.14 -5.42 15.02
CA LEU A 136 10.53 -4.09 15.08
C LEU A 136 11.00 -3.19 13.92
N VAL A 137 12.28 -3.26 13.55
CA VAL A 137 12.83 -2.54 12.41
C VAL A 137 12.15 -2.96 11.09
N ALA A 138 12.08 -4.27 10.81
CA ALA A 138 11.44 -4.78 9.61
C ALA A 138 9.94 -4.42 9.55
N ASN A 139 9.24 -4.54 10.68
CA ASN A 139 7.83 -4.17 10.79
C ASN A 139 7.60 -2.67 10.60
N ALA A 140 8.51 -1.82 11.10
CA ALA A 140 8.42 -0.37 10.95
C ALA A 140 8.52 0.05 9.48
N VAL A 141 9.37 -0.62 8.69
CA VAL A 141 9.44 -0.38 7.23
C VAL A 141 8.14 -0.79 6.55
N GLY A 142 7.57 -1.95 6.91
CA GLY A 142 6.26 -2.38 6.40
C GLY A 142 5.15 -1.39 6.75
N TYR A 143 5.08 -0.96 8.02
CA TYR A 143 4.10 0.03 8.47
C TYR A 143 4.27 1.38 7.77
N PHE A 144 5.50 1.88 7.61
CA PHE A 144 5.78 3.07 6.79
C PHE A 144 5.17 2.96 5.39
N CYS A 145 5.30 1.81 4.73
CA CYS A 145 4.76 1.58 3.39
C CYS A 145 3.22 1.66 3.34
N SER A 146 2.54 1.35 4.43
CA SER A 146 1.07 1.51 4.54
C SER A 146 0.61 2.93 4.89
N THR A 147 1.51 3.85 5.21
CA THR A 147 1.16 5.24 5.54
C THR A 147 1.30 6.18 4.34
N SER A 148 0.73 7.38 4.45
CA SER A 148 0.96 8.49 3.51
C SER A 148 2.25 9.28 3.78
N SER A 149 3.06 8.91 4.78
CA SER A 149 4.31 9.62 5.10
C SER A 149 5.28 9.62 3.92
N GLN A 150 5.95 10.75 3.65
CA GLN A 150 6.91 10.86 2.54
C GLN A 150 8.28 10.23 2.84
N TYR A 151 8.60 10.01 4.11
CA TYR A 151 9.86 9.41 4.54
C TYR A 151 9.68 8.59 5.83
N PRO A 152 10.50 7.55 6.09
CA PRO A 152 10.50 6.87 7.38
C PRO A 152 10.75 7.84 8.54
N ALA A 153 10.12 7.60 9.68
CA ALA A 153 10.22 8.44 10.87
C ALA A 153 10.11 7.55 12.12
N PRO A 154 10.61 7.99 13.29
CA PRO A 154 10.56 7.21 14.53
C PRO A 154 9.15 6.70 14.89
N ARG A 155 8.11 7.47 14.59
CA ARG A 155 6.69 7.09 14.78
C ARG A 155 6.23 5.84 14.02
N HIS A 156 6.95 5.41 12.99
CA HIS A 156 6.63 4.17 12.28
C HIS A 156 7.04 2.92 13.05
N ILE A 157 7.89 3.05 14.08
CA ILE A 157 8.23 1.96 14.99
C ILE A 157 7.07 1.82 15.99
N GLN A 158 6.22 0.83 15.74
CA GLN A 158 5.09 0.51 16.59
C GLN A 158 5.58 -0.15 17.88
N ALA A 159 5.48 0.58 18.99
CA ALA A 159 5.83 0.04 20.29
C ALA A 159 4.85 -1.08 20.69
N PRO A 160 5.35 -2.20 21.24
CA PRO A 160 4.48 -3.24 21.78
C PRO A 160 3.59 -2.69 22.90
N SER A 161 2.33 -3.14 22.98
CA SER A 161 1.36 -2.66 23.98
C SER A 161 1.77 -2.90 25.43
N TRP A 162 2.66 -3.86 25.68
CA TRP A 162 3.22 -4.15 27.00
C TRP A 162 4.39 -3.22 27.36
N LEU A 163 4.92 -2.41 26.45
CA LEU A 163 6.05 -1.51 26.74
C LEU A 163 5.59 -0.31 27.58
N HIS A 164 6.38 0.09 28.57
CA HIS A 164 6.09 1.30 29.35
C HIS A 164 6.08 2.55 28.45
N PRO A 165 5.09 3.46 28.57
CA PRO A 165 4.99 4.65 27.72
C PRO A 165 6.27 5.51 27.64
N ASP A 166 6.90 5.82 28.77
CA ASP A 166 8.16 6.56 28.83
C ASP A 166 9.33 5.92 28.07
N ASP A 167 9.28 4.60 27.83
CA ASP A 167 10.34 3.88 27.11
C ASP A 167 10.14 3.93 25.58
N ILE A 168 8.94 4.31 25.11
CA ILE A 168 8.59 4.33 23.68
C ILE A 168 9.51 5.27 22.91
N GLU A 169 9.67 6.52 23.36
CA GLU A 169 10.47 7.50 22.64
C GLU A 169 11.94 7.07 22.55
N THR A 170 12.48 6.48 23.63
CA THR A 170 13.85 5.95 23.66
C THR A 170 14.02 4.79 22.67
N LEU A 171 13.07 3.85 22.64
CA LEU A 171 13.07 2.74 21.67
C LEU A 171 13.04 3.26 20.24
N GLN A 172 12.13 4.19 19.95
CA GLN A 172 11.94 4.75 18.61
C GLN A 172 13.17 5.51 18.13
N LYS A 173 13.75 6.38 18.97
CA LYS A 173 14.99 7.12 18.67
C LYS A 173 16.15 6.17 18.39
N LYS A 174 16.32 5.13 19.22
CA LYS A 174 17.44 4.18 19.08
C LYS A 174 17.34 3.30 17.83
N LEU A 175 16.13 2.88 17.45
CA LEU A 175 15.92 2.01 16.29
C LEU A 175 15.74 2.75 14.97
N TYR A 176 15.44 4.05 14.98
CA TYR A 176 15.19 4.80 13.75
C TYR A 176 16.31 4.71 12.70
N PRO A 177 17.61 4.85 13.05
CA PRO A 177 18.70 4.70 12.07
C PRO A 177 18.69 3.33 11.36
N ALA A 178 18.31 2.27 12.07
CA ALA A 178 18.19 0.93 11.50
C ALA A 178 16.97 0.81 10.56
N VAL A 179 15.86 1.49 10.87
CA VAL A 179 14.67 1.57 10.00
C VAL A 179 14.99 2.32 8.72
N GLU A 180 15.64 3.48 8.83
CA GLU A 180 16.06 4.28 7.68
C GLU A 180 17.03 3.48 6.79
N ARG A 181 18.06 2.87 7.37
CA ARG A 181 18.98 1.97 6.66
C ARG A 181 18.24 0.86 5.94
N ARG A 182 17.32 0.14 6.61
CA ARG A 182 16.54 -0.95 6.00
C ARG A 182 15.65 -0.45 4.86
N TRP A 183 15.07 0.73 4.96
CA TRP A 183 14.30 1.34 3.87
C TRP A 183 15.19 1.62 2.65
N LEU A 184 16.32 2.30 2.85
CA LEU A 184 17.27 2.63 1.77
C LEU A 184 17.79 1.36 1.07
N GLU A 185 18.17 0.34 1.83
CA GLU A 185 18.57 -0.97 1.30
C GLU A 185 17.41 -1.71 0.58
N SER A 186 16.15 -1.40 0.92
CA SER A 186 14.98 -2.00 0.26
C SER A 186 14.76 -1.39 -1.13
N ILE A 187 15.04 -0.10 -1.30
CA ILE A 187 14.89 0.61 -2.59
C ILE A 187 16.17 0.64 -3.44
N ASP A 188 17.32 0.27 -2.88
CA ASP A 188 18.56 0.09 -3.65
C ASP A 188 18.43 -1.11 -4.60
N PRO A 189 18.53 -0.92 -5.93
CA PRO A 189 18.42 -2.00 -6.92
C PRO A 189 19.55 -3.04 -6.84
N ASN A 190 20.70 -2.68 -6.24
CA ASN A 190 21.87 -3.56 -6.17
C ASN A 190 21.94 -4.38 -4.87
N HIS A 191 21.11 -4.04 -3.88
CA HIS A 191 21.11 -4.74 -2.60
C HIS A 191 20.55 -6.16 -2.73
N GLN A 192 21.29 -7.14 -2.21
CA GLN A 192 21.00 -8.58 -2.37
C GLN A 192 19.88 -9.13 -1.46
N ALA A 193 19.06 -8.24 -0.88
CA ALA A 193 17.99 -8.63 0.03
C ALA A 193 16.64 -8.56 -0.67
N GLY A 194 15.84 -9.60 -0.50
CA GLY A 194 14.48 -9.62 -0.99
C GLY A 194 13.56 -8.61 -0.33
N ILE A 195 12.52 -8.20 -1.06
CA ILE A 195 11.52 -7.22 -0.62
C ILE A 195 10.11 -7.84 -0.60
N GLY A 196 9.19 -7.17 0.10
CA GLY A 196 7.75 -7.38 -0.04
C GLY A 196 7.14 -6.51 -1.14
N HIS A 197 5.87 -6.75 -1.48
CA HIS A 197 5.16 -5.99 -2.50
C HIS A 197 4.94 -4.51 -2.12
N ASP A 198 4.86 -4.23 -0.83
CA ASP A 198 4.60 -2.87 -0.33
C ASP A 198 5.77 -1.91 -0.58
N ILE A 199 7.00 -2.42 -0.71
CA ILE A 199 8.19 -1.59 -0.94
C ILE A 199 8.10 -0.88 -2.29
N TYR A 200 7.85 -1.62 -3.37
CA TYR A 200 7.76 -1.00 -4.68
C TYR A 200 6.48 -0.17 -4.83
N LEU A 201 5.39 -0.54 -4.15
CA LEU A 201 4.18 0.26 -4.13
C LEU A 201 4.44 1.60 -3.45
N LYS A 202 5.14 1.59 -2.31
CA LYS A 202 5.55 2.81 -1.61
C LYS A 202 6.47 3.66 -2.47
N LEU A 203 7.48 3.06 -3.10
CA LEU A 203 8.41 3.76 -4.00
C LEU A 203 7.67 4.43 -5.16
N TRP A 204 6.72 3.73 -5.78
CA TRP A 204 5.86 4.30 -6.83
C TRP A 204 4.99 5.44 -6.31
N ALA A 205 4.38 5.30 -5.13
CA ALA A 205 3.57 6.38 -4.55
C ALA A 205 4.40 7.64 -4.23
N LEU A 206 5.64 7.47 -3.77
CA LEU A 206 6.58 8.56 -3.50
C LEU A 206 7.09 9.25 -4.77
N SER A 207 7.00 8.61 -5.94
CA SER A 207 7.44 9.20 -7.21
C SER A 207 6.41 10.15 -7.83
N GLU A 208 5.32 10.46 -7.11
CA GLU A 208 4.19 11.29 -7.58
C GLU A 208 3.74 10.89 -8.99
N PRO A 209 3.28 9.63 -9.17
CA PRO A 209 3.17 9.04 -10.49
C PRO A 209 2.04 9.68 -11.28
N ASN A 210 2.31 10.02 -12.54
CA ASN A 210 1.28 10.36 -13.50
C ASN A 210 0.60 9.07 -14.01
N ILE A 211 -0.73 9.00 -13.90
CA ILE A 211 -1.51 7.90 -14.47
C ILE A 211 -1.94 8.32 -15.88
N PRO A 212 -1.49 7.62 -16.95
CA PRO A 212 -1.78 8.00 -18.33
C PRO A 212 -3.20 7.59 -18.76
N ALA A 213 -4.20 8.25 -18.16
CA ALA A 213 -5.62 8.09 -18.43
C ALA A 213 -6.31 9.45 -18.37
N ASP A 214 -7.41 9.60 -19.12
CA ASP A 214 -8.23 10.80 -19.12
C ASP A 214 -9.11 10.88 -17.84
N TYR A 215 -9.39 9.73 -17.23
CA TYR A 215 -10.13 9.63 -15.97
C TYR A 215 -9.78 8.33 -15.20
N VAL A 216 -9.95 8.36 -13.88
CA VAL A 216 -9.78 7.22 -12.98
C VAL A 216 -11.11 6.89 -12.32
N LEU A 217 -11.48 5.60 -12.34
CA LEU A 217 -12.67 5.01 -11.70
C LEU A 217 -12.28 4.22 -10.45
#